data_AF-A0A645F9J9-F1
#
_entry.id   AF-A0A645F9J9-F1
#
_cell.length_a   1.000
_cell.length_b   1.000
_cell.length_c   1.000
_cell.angle_alpha   90.00
_cell.angle_beta   90.00
_cell.angle_gamma   90.00
#
_symmetry.space_group_name_H-M   'P 1'
#
loop_
_entity.id
_entity.type
_entity.pdbx_description
1 polymer ?
#
loop_
_entity_poly.entity_id
_entity_poly.type
_entity_poly.pdbx_seq_one_letter_code
_entity_poly.pdbx_strand_id
1 'polypeptide(L)' 'MDTKGLNLLNNKDVWCHYKKEDDELINSYDNELYILYEESGIIIEGEDVKGIGGKYKVKSL' A
#
# COMPACT_ATOMS: atom_id res chain seq x y z
N MET A 1 12.28 16.11 10.82
CA MET A 1 10.93 15.57 11.03
C MET A 1 11.09 14.06 11.07
N ASP A 2 10.62 13.39 12.11
CA ASP A 2 10.66 11.92 12.15
C ASP A 2 9.50 11.39 11.30
N THR A 3 9.82 10.73 10.21
CA THR A 3 8.86 10.16 9.24
C THR A 3 8.96 8.65 9.19
N LYS A 4 9.68 8.02 10.14
CA LYS A 4 9.78 6.57 10.22
C LYS A 4 8.42 5.99 10.61
N GLY A 5 7.89 5.12 9.76
CA GLY A 5 6.66 4.39 10.04
C GLY A 5 6.85 3.35 11.16
N LEU A 6 5.73 2.76 11.60
CA LEU A 6 5.69 1.71 12.62
C LEU A 6 6.24 0.35 12.13
N ASN A 7 6.48 0.21 10.83
CA ASN A 7 6.93 -1.02 10.17
C ASN A 7 6.05 -2.25 10.42
N LEU A 8 4.73 -2.07 10.49
CA LEU A 8 3.77 -3.17 10.70
C LEU A 8 3.64 -4.12 9.50
N LEU A 9 4.14 -3.72 8.32
CA LEU A 9 4.01 -4.45 7.06
C LEU A 9 5.35 -5.00 6.56
N ASN A 10 6.34 -5.19 7.45
CA ASN A 10 7.65 -5.78 7.11
C ASN A 10 8.33 -5.09 5.90
N ASN A 11 8.54 -3.77 6.02
CA ASN A 11 9.13 -2.88 5.03
C ASN A 11 8.33 -2.72 3.71
N LYS A 12 7.05 -3.08 3.69
CA LYS A 12 6.14 -2.71 2.60
C LYS A 12 5.41 -1.41 2.92
N ASP A 13 5.14 -0.64 1.88
CA ASP A 13 4.43 0.65 1.99
C ASP A 13 2.97 0.54 1.54
N VAL A 14 2.17 1.57 1.86
CA VAL A 14 0.75 1.65 1.47
C VAL A 14 0.47 2.99 0.81
N TRP A 15 -0.14 2.95 -0.37
CA TRP A 15 -0.66 4.10 -1.09
C TRP A 15 -2.19 4.13 -1.00
N CYS A 16 -2.73 5.07 -0.23
CA CYS A 16 -4.17 5.24 -0.05
C CYS A 16 -4.77 6.23 -1.06
N HIS A 17 -6.09 6.13 -1.30
CA HIS A 17 -6.84 7.02 -2.18
C HIS A 17 -6.30 7.07 -3.62
N TYR A 18 -5.88 5.92 -4.14
CA TYR A 18 -5.28 5.81 -5.47
C TYR A 18 -6.13 6.47 -6.56
N LYS A 19 -5.46 7.27 -7.39
CA LYS A 19 -5.98 7.77 -8.66
C LYS A 19 -4.99 7.47 -9.78
N LYS A 20 -5.48 7.47 -11.03
CA LYS A 20 -4.66 7.08 -12.18
C LYS A 20 -3.48 8.06 -12.40
N GLU A 21 -3.65 9.32 -12.00
CA GLU A 21 -2.62 10.33 -12.09
C GLU A 21 -1.41 10.03 -11.18
N ASP A 22 -1.57 9.15 -10.19
CA ASP A 22 -0.50 8.75 -9.26
C ASP A 22 0.46 7.70 -9.87
N ASP A 23 0.13 7.12 -11.02
CA ASP A 23 0.86 5.97 -11.59
C ASP A 23 2.37 6.26 -11.75
N GLU A 24 2.75 7.45 -12.23
CA GLU A 24 4.17 7.82 -12.39
C GLU A 24 4.92 7.88 -11.05
N LEU A 25 4.28 8.44 -10.02
CA LEU A 25 4.87 8.57 -8.70
C LEU A 25 4.93 7.22 -7.97
N ILE A 26 3.88 6.40 -8.07
CA ILE A 26 3.87 5.04 -7.53
C ILE A 26 4.97 4.19 -8.17
N ASN A 27 5.19 4.34 -9.48
CA ASN A 27 6.24 3.62 -10.18
C ASN A 27 7.64 4.02 -9.70
N SER A 28 7.85 5.25 -9.23
CA SER A 28 9.14 5.69 -8.69
C SER A 28 9.47 5.21 -7.27
N TYR A 29 8.57 4.50 -6.58
CA TYR A 29 8.85 3.94 -5.24
C TYR A 29 9.68 2.65 -5.32
N ASP A 30 10.68 2.55 -4.43
CA ASP A 30 11.64 1.44 -4.37
C ASP A 30 11.19 0.25 -3.52
N ASN A 31 10.03 0.33 -2.86
CA ASN A 31 9.48 -0.73 -2.01
C ASN A 31 8.26 -1.38 -2.67
N GLU A 32 7.96 -2.61 -2.25
CA GLU A 32 6.64 -3.20 -2.52
C GLU A 32 5.54 -2.31 -1.93
N LEU A 33 4.48 -2.12 -2.70
CA LEU A 33 3.42 -1.17 -2.39
C LEU A 33 2.05 -1.83 -2.44
N TYR A 34 1.27 -1.69 -1.37
CA TYR A 34 -0.17 -1.92 -1.42
C TYR A 34 -0.86 -0.65 -1.90
N ILE A 35 -1.57 -0.74 -3.02
CA ILE A 35 -2.26 0.40 -3.64
C ILE A 35 -3.76 0.21 -3.41
N LEU A 36 -4.35 1.13 -2.63
CA LEU A 36 -5.73 1.09 -2.17
C LEU A 36 -6.55 2.17 -2.85
N TYR A 37 -7.63 1.76 -3.54
CA TYR A 37 -8.64 2.71 -4.01
C TYR A 37 -9.50 3.19 -2.83
N GLU A 38 -10.35 4.19 -3.04
CA GLU A 38 -11.35 4.53 -2.03
C GLU A 38 -12.23 3.33 -1.68
N GLU A 39 -12.73 3.33 -0.45
CA GLU A 39 -13.57 2.24 0.11
C GLU A 39 -12.87 0.87 0.14
N SER A 40 -11.53 0.84 0.09
CA SER A 40 -10.73 -0.38 0.26
C SER A 40 -9.78 -0.28 1.46
N GLY A 41 -9.29 -1.42 1.92
CA GLY A 41 -8.40 -1.51 3.07
C GLY A 41 -7.55 -2.78 3.03
N ILE A 42 -6.70 -2.93 4.04
CA ILE A 42 -5.98 -4.17 4.32
C ILE A 42 -6.28 -4.62 5.75
N ILE A 43 -6.38 -5.93 5.94
CA ILE A 43 -6.38 -6.58 7.25
C ILE A 43 -5.03 -7.29 7.41
N ILE A 44 -4.45 -7.14 8.61
CA ILE A 44 -3.22 -7.83 9.03
C ILE A 44 -3.62 -8.85 10.10
N GLU A 45 -3.49 -10.13 9.78
CA GLU A 45 -3.77 -11.28 10.66
C GLU A 45 -2.47 -12.05 10.89
N GLY A 46 -1.65 -11.61 11.86
CA GLY A 46 -0.32 -12.18 12.05
C GLY A 46 0.59 -11.84 10.88
N GLU A 47 1.05 -12.86 10.15
CA GLU A 47 1.87 -12.70 8.93
C GLU A 47 1.04 -12.53 7.66
N ASP A 48 -0.27 -12.85 7.72
CA ASP A 48 -1.16 -12.74 6.58
C ASP A 48 -1.63 -11.30 6.39
N VAL A 49 -1.48 -10.78 5.18
CA VAL A 49 -2.03 -9.47 4.78
C VAL A 49 -3.04 -9.70 3.66
N LYS A 50 -4.29 -9.27 3.88
CA LYS A 50 -5.39 -9.45 2.93
C LYS A 50 -6.03 -8.11 2.59
N GLY A 51 -6.24 -7.84 1.31
CA GLY A 51 -7.03 -6.69 0.87
C GLY A 51 -8.53 -6.93 1.09
N ILE A 52 -9.26 -5.88 1.48
CA ILE A 52 -10.70 -5.91 1.75
C ILE A 52 -11.41 -4.69 1.14
N GLY A 53 -12.73 -4.77 1.03
CA GLY A 53 -13.58 -3.68 0.53
C GLY A 53 -13.58 -3.60 -0.99
N GLY A 54 -13.44 -2.38 -1.51
CA GLY A 54 -13.36 -2.07 -2.93
C GLY A 54 -12.10 -2.60 -3.61
N LYS A 55 -11.62 -1.89 -4.63
CA LYS A 55 -10.49 -2.35 -5.44
C LYS A 55 -9.15 -2.10 -4.73
N TYR A 56 -8.21 -3.02 -4.89
CA TYR A 56 -6.82 -2.85 -4.47
C TYR A 56 -5.87 -3.51 -5.48
N LYS A 57 -4.59 -3.13 -5.42
CA LYS A 57 -3.49 -3.73 -6.21
C LYS A 57 -2.25 -3.87 -5.34
N VAL A 58 -1.32 -4.73 -5.76
CA VAL A 58 0.01 -4.81 -5.18
C VAL A 58 1.03 -4.53 -6.28
N LYS A 59 1.93 -3.57 -6.03
CA LYS A 59 3.14 -3.39 -6.82
C LYS A 59 4.24 -4.23 -6.17
N SER A 60 4.78 -5.16 -6.94
CA SER A 60 5.99 -5.91 -6.58
C SER A 60 7.23 -5.22 -7.17
N LEU A 61 8.40 -5.53 -6.60
CA LEU A 61 9.70 -5.08 -7.08
C LEU A 61 10.10 -5.72 -8.41
#